data_AF-A0A0W0G195-F1
#
_entry.id   AF-A0A0W0G195-F1
#
_cell.length_a   1.000
_cell.length_b   1.000
_cell.length_c   1.000
_cell.angle_alpha   90.00
_cell.angle_beta   90.00
_cell.angle_gamma   90.00
#
_symmetry.space_group_name_H-M   'P 1'
#
loop_
_entity.id
_entity.type
_entity.pdbx_description
1 polymer ?
#
loop_
_entity_poly.entity_id
_entity_poly.type
_entity_poly.pdbx_seq_one_letter_code
_entity_poly.pdbx_strand_id
1 'polypeptide(L)'
;MIPDAYDIYAWLWDCLPEDADHLCVMRMYHSLCPDEYNDKMFRLVDDNSYLQVVIATAGFGQGVSQKKLLDSILWGAANTLDMQIQRNSHIGRDEADKGQAIIVMPTKVVTQAEKFLKELKTGAVNGPTVSKKTKKASKKAKLNTINDERLAHLLTKKHCLTAAHNIKYGNPPLEETTSNCHIAKCQTYCGLCTIQHNWETILRQTQTMQKKKDNLDKHEWQIMMLWMLDFHQCIWRAAITAPN
;
A
#
# COMPACT_ATOMS: atom_id res chain seq x y z
N MET A 1 10.01 -11.57 -1.57
CA MET A 1 9.64 -10.42 -2.43
C MET A 1 9.56 -10.77 -3.90
N ILE A 2 10.60 -11.32 -4.57
CA ILE A 2 10.39 -11.80 -5.95
C ILE A 2 9.43 -13.01 -5.97
N PRO A 3 9.60 -14.06 -5.12
CA PRO A 3 8.65 -15.17 -5.06
C PRO A 3 7.21 -14.70 -4.79
N ASP A 4 7.01 -13.87 -3.78
CA ASP A 4 5.69 -13.33 -3.43
C ASP A 4 5.02 -12.56 -4.59
N ALA A 5 5.80 -11.82 -5.40
CA ALA A 5 5.27 -11.13 -6.58
C ALA A 5 4.81 -12.10 -7.68
N TYR A 6 5.51 -13.22 -7.86
CA TYR A 6 5.10 -14.28 -8.78
C TYR A 6 3.87 -15.04 -8.27
N ASP A 7 3.76 -15.29 -6.96
CA ASP A 7 2.58 -15.92 -6.37
C ASP A 7 1.33 -15.05 -6.57
N ILE A 8 1.46 -13.73 -6.36
CA ILE A 8 0.38 -12.76 -6.63
C ILE A 8 0.04 -12.74 -8.13
N TYR A 9 1.05 -12.74 -9.00
CA TYR A 9 0.86 -12.74 -10.45
C TYR A 9 0.12 -13.99 -10.92
N ALA A 10 0.56 -15.18 -10.51
CA ALA A 10 -0.05 -16.46 -10.87
C ALA A 10 -1.50 -16.55 -10.39
N TRP A 11 -1.78 -16.08 -9.17
CA TRP A 11 -3.14 -16.09 -8.66
C TRP A 11 -4.06 -15.12 -9.39
N LEU A 12 -3.59 -13.90 -9.68
CA LEU A 12 -4.37 -12.94 -10.46
C LEU A 12 -4.61 -13.44 -11.87
N TRP A 13 -3.62 -14.13 -12.46
CA TRP A 13 -3.76 -14.80 -13.75
C TRP A 13 -4.94 -15.77 -13.74
N ASP A 14 -5.06 -16.62 -12.72
CA ASP A 14 -6.17 -17.56 -12.57
C ASP A 14 -7.53 -16.88 -12.30
N CYS A 15 -7.53 -15.61 -11.92
CA CYS A 15 -8.74 -14.83 -11.68
C CYS A 15 -9.27 -14.13 -12.93
N LEU A 16 -8.46 -14.00 -13.99
CA LEU A 16 -8.88 -13.36 -15.23
C LEU A 16 -9.81 -14.30 -16.03
N PRO A 17 -10.76 -13.73 -16.78
CA PRO A 17 -11.58 -14.52 -17.72
C PRO A 17 -10.71 -15.28 -18.73
N GLU A 18 -11.11 -16.51 -19.08
CA GLU A 18 -10.37 -17.35 -20.03
C GLU A 18 -10.21 -16.70 -21.42
N ASP A 19 -11.13 -15.82 -21.80
CA ASP A 19 -11.12 -15.08 -23.07
C ASP A 19 -10.32 -13.77 -23.04
N ALA A 20 -9.82 -13.36 -21.87
CA ALA A 20 -9.00 -12.17 -21.75
C ALA A 20 -7.56 -12.40 -22.26
N ASP A 21 -6.96 -11.40 -22.92
CA ASP A 21 -5.51 -11.41 -23.15
C ASP A 21 -4.79 -11.00 -21.87
N HIS A 22 -4.44 -11.99 -21.06
CA HIS A 22 -3.84 -11.81 -19.74
C HIS A 22 -2.56 -10.97 -19.78
N LEU A 23 -1.78 -11.02 -20.87
CA LEU A 23 -0.52 -10.28 -21.02
C LEU A 23 -0.72 -8.84 -21.50
N CYS A 24 -1.85 -8.53 -22.12
CA CYS A 24 -2.27 -7.15 -22.35
C CYS A 24 -2.82 -6.52 -21.08
N VAL A 25 -3.45 -7.36 -20.27
CA VAL A 25 -4.24 -6.98 -19.11
C VAL A 25 -3.37 -6.75 -17.85
N MET A 26 -2.37 -7.60 -17.63
CA MET A 26 -1.43 -7.45 -16.53
C MET A 26 0.02 -7.61 -16.95
N ARG A 27 0.91 -6.91 -16.25
CA ARG A 27 2.36 -7.00 -16.46
C ARG A 27 3.13 -7.05 -15.15
N MET A 28 4.22 -7.80 -15.15
CA MET A 28 5.22 -7.70 -14.08
C MET A 28 6.23 -6.60 -14.38
N TYR A 29 6.79 -5.98 -13.33
CA TYR A 29 7.96 -5.12 -13.41
C TYR A 29 8.97 -5.51 -12.32
N HIS A 30 10.18 -5.85 -12.74
CA HIS A 30 11.31 -6.07 -11.84
C HIS A 30 12.64 -6.03 -12.59
N SER A 31 13.75 -5.99 -11.84
CA SER A 31 15.12 -5.91 -12.37
C SER A 31 15.57 -7.13 -13.20
N LEU A 32 14.81 -8.23 -13.22
CA LEU A 32 15.10 -9.38 -14.07
C LEU A 32 14.40 -9.31 -15.44
N CYS A 33 13.50 -8.33 -15.65
CA CYS A 33 12.90 -8.09 -16.96
C CYS A 33 13.91 -7.35 -17.85
N PRO A 34 13.92 -7.58 -19.18
CA PRO A 34 14.71 -6.76 -20.10
C PRO A 34 14.36 -5.28 -19.97
N ASP A 35 15.35 -4.41 -20.17
CA ASP A 35 15.14 -2.96 -20.07
C ASP A 35 14.11 -2.48 -21.08
N GLU A 36 14.13 -3.00 -22.32
CA GLU A 36 13.15 -2.64 -23.35
C GLU A 36 11.72 -3.02 -22.95
N TYR A 37 11.57 -4.11 -22.20
CA TYR A 37 10.28 -4.54 -21.69
C TYR A 37 9.78 -3.57 -20.59
N ASN A 38 10.66 -3.19 -19.66
CA ASN A 38 10.34 -2.25 -18.58
C ASN A 38 10.00 -0.85 -19.12
N ASP A 39 10.77 -0.37 -20.10
CA ASP A 39 10.53 0.91 -20.78
C ASP A 39 9.20 0.92 -21.52
N LYS A 40 8.87 -0.18 -22.21
CA LYS A 40 7.57 -0.33 -22.88
C LYS A 40 6.42 -0.30 -21.89
N MET A 41 6.57 -0.95 -20.73
CA MET A 41 5.53 -0.98 -19.71
C MET A 41 5.16 0.43 -19.24
N PHE A 42 6.14 1.32 -19.02
CA PHE A 42 5.87 2.70 -18.63
C PHE A 42 4.99 3.46 -19.63
N ARG A 43 5.18 3.24 -20.93
CA ARG A 43 4.32 3.83 -21.97
C ARG A 43 2.92 3.22 -21.93
N LEU A 44 2.83 1.90 -21.78
CA LEU A 44 1.55 1.20 -21.75
C LEU A 44 0.66 1.64 -20.59
N VAL A 45 1.21 1.98 -19.42
CA VAL A 45 0.41 2.45 -18.28
C VAL A 45 -0.37 3.72 -18.61
N ASP A 46 0.25 4.67 -19.33
CA ASP A 46 -0.41 5.92 -19.69
C ASP A 46 -1.21 5.80 -21.00
N ASP A 47 -0.79 4.95 -21.94
CA ASP A 47 -1.34 4.94 -23.30
C ASP A 47 -2.33 3.80 -23.58
N ASN A 48 -2.36 2.73 -22.76
CA ASN A 48 -3.13 1.53 -23.04
C ASN A 48 -4.17 1.24 -21.94
N SER A 49 -5.45 1.47 -22.24
CA SER A 49 -6.58 1.16 -21.35
C SER A 49 -6.76 -0.33 -21.06
N TYR A 50 -6.18 -1.22 -21.88
CA TYR A 50 -6.21 -2.66 -21.61
C TYR A 50 -5.26 -3.06 -20.49
N LEU A 51 -4.16 -2.32 -20.27
CA LEU A 51 -3.24 -2.61 -19.17
C LEU A 51 -3.82 -2.05 -17.87
N GLN A 52 -4.32 -2.95 -17.01
CA GLN A 52 -4.99 -2.57 -15.77
C GLN A 52 -4.13 -2.79 -14.53
N VAL A 53 -3.22 -3.78 -14.54
CA VAL A 53 -2.43 -4.14 -13.36
C VAL A 53 -0.95 -4.23 -13.68
N VAL A 54 -0.14 -3.55 -12.87
CA VAL A 54 1.31 -3.70 -12.84
C VAL A 54 1.73 -4.28 -11.50
N ILE A 55 2.32 -5.47 -11.52
CA ILE A 55 2.87 -6.13 -10.34
C ILE A 55 4.35 -5.84 -10.26
N ALA A 56 4.74 -5.06 -9.26
CA ALA A 56 6.08 -4.52 -9.21
C ALA A 56 6.78 -4.78 -7.88
N THR A 57 8.09 -5.04 -7.95
CA THR A 57 8.93 -5.09 -6.74
C THR A 57 9.32 -3.67 -6.29
N ALA A 58 9.90 -3.54 -5.08
CA ALA A 58 10.24 -2.23 -4.50
C ALA A 58 11.12 -1.31 -5.39
N GLY A 59 11.85 -1.86 -6.37
CA GLY A 59 12.62 -1.07 -7.33
C GLY A 59 11.76 -0.24 -8.29
N PHE A 60 10.47 -0.55 -8.43
CA PHE A 60 9.54 0.20 -9.28
C PHE A 60 9.29 1.62 -8.78
N GLY A 61 9.11 1.82 -7.47
CA GLY A 61 8.87 3.14 -6.90
C GLY A 61 10.00 4.15 -7.19
N GLN A 62 11.19 3.69 -7.56
CA GLN A 62 12.29 4.58 -7.93
C GLN A 62 12.34 4.76 -9.44
N GLY A 63 11.38 5.51 -10.00
CA GLY A 63 11.36 5.83 -11.44
C GLY A 63 9.99 6.02 -12.07
N VAL A 64 8.92 5.64 -11.36
CA VAL A 64 7.55 5.77 -11.84
C VAL A 64 7.08 7.22 -11.81
N SER A 65 6.70 7.72 -12.99
CA SER A 65 6.17 9.07 -13.20
C SER A 65 4.82 9.11 -13.91
N GLN A 66 4.22 7.95 -14.15
CA GLN A 66 2.97 7.73 -14.87
C GLN A 66 1.83 8.48 -14.18
N LYS A 67 0.98 9.11 -14.97
CA LYS A 67 -0.13 9.93 -14.45
C LYS A 67 -1.36 9.10 -14.18
N LYS A 68 -1.58 8.04 -14.96
CA LYS A 68 -2.79 7.21 -14.92
C LYS A 68 -2.77 6.11 -13.85
N LEU A 69 -1.77 6.09 -12.97
CA LEU A 69 -1.80 5.21 -11.81
C LEU A 69 -2.77 5.75 -10.77
N LEU A 70 -3.89 5.06 -10.59
CA LEU A 70 -4.94 5.48 -9.64
C LEU A 70 -4.84 4.74 -8.32
N ASP A 71 -4.63 3.43 -8.37
CA ASP A 71 -4.61 2.58 -7.18
C ASP A 71 -3.22 1.96 -6.96
N SER A 72 -2.81 1.87 -5.70
CA SER A 72 -1.60 1.18 -5.29
C SER A 72 -1.87 0.27 -4.12
N ILE A 73 -1.54 -1.02 -4.27
CA ILE A 73 -1.61 -2.02 -3.20
C ILE A 73 -0.18 -2.37 -2.80
N LEU A 74 0.19 -2.00 -1.58
CA LEU A 74 1.50 -2.30 -1.02
C LEU A 74 1.44 -3.49 -0.07
N TRP A 75 2.28 -4.49 -0.35
CA TRP A 75 2.45 -5.64 0.52
C TRP A 75 3.54 -5.38 1.56
N GLY A 76 3.14 -5.31 2.83
CA GLY A 76 4.02 -5.09 3.96
C GLY A 76 4.49 -3.65 4.14
N ALA A 77 5.25 -3.45 5.22
CA ALA A 77 5.76 -2.14 5.62
C ALA A 77 7.06 -1.80 4.89
N ALA A 78 7.25 -0.51 4.60
CA ALA A 78 8.59 0.01 4.40
C ALA A 78 9.37 0.03 5.73
N ASN A 79 10.68 0.26 5.66
CA ASN A 79 11.52 0.34 6.85
C ASN A 79 11.36 1.68 7.60
N THR A 80 10.95 2.73 6.89
CA THR A 80 10.76 4.08 7.42
C THR A 80 9.48 4.68 6.87
N LEU A 81 8.96 5.69 7.55
CA LEU A 81 7.80 6.43 7.08
C LEU A 81 8.10 7.18 5.76
N ASP A 82 9.34 7.66 5.55
CA ASP A 82 9.71 8.32 4.27
C ASP A 82 9.58 7.36 3.09
N MET A 83 10.11 6.14 3.24
CA MET A 83 9.99 5.11 2.21
C MET A 83 8.54 4.71 2.00
N GLN A 84 7.73 4.65 3.06
CA GLN A 84 6.31 4.32 2.95
C GLN A 84 5.55 5.40 2.16
N ILE A 85 5.81 6.67 2.46
CA ILE A 85 5.20 7.80 1.77
C ILE A 85 5.64 7.86 0.32
N GLN A 86 6.94 7.68 0.06
CA GLN A 86 7.48 7.64 -1.30
C GLN A 86 6.76 6.57 -2.12
N ARG A 87 6.65 5.33 -1.61
CA ARG A 87 5.92 4.24 -2.28
C ARG A 87 4.46 4.57 -2.57
N ASN A 88 3.80 5.33 -1.71
CA ASN A 88 2.40 5.76 -1.91
C ASN A 88 2.26 6.95 -2.87
N SER A 89 3.30 7.75 -3.05
CA SER A 89 3.22 9.03 -3.78
C SER A 89 3.23 8.92 -5.31
N HIS A 90 3.20 7.70 -5.87
CA HIS A 90 3.25 7.48 -7.32
C HIS A 90 1.87 7.44 -7.99
N ILE A 91 0.79 7.49 -7.22
CA ILE A 91 -0.58 7.45 -7.72
C ILE A 91 -1.23 8.84 -7.70
N GLY A 92 -2.29 9.03 -8.49
CA GLY A 92 -3.11 10.25 -8.48
C GLY A 92 -2.30 11.50 -8.81
N ARG A 93 -1.42 11.42 -9.81
CA ARG A 93 -0.57 12.55 -10.22
C ARG A 93 -1.29 13.55 -11.12
N ASP A 94 -2.47 13.18 -11.63
CA ASP A 94 -3.40 14.12 -12.23
C ASP A 94 -4.33 14.67 -11.16
N GLU A 95 -4.48 15.99 -11.08
CA GLU A 95 -5.35 16.64 -10.10
C GLU A 95 -6.83 16.33 -10.31
N ALA A 96 -7.22 15.96 -11.54
CA ALA A 96 -8.57 15.56 -11.85
C ALA A 96 -8.93 14.18 -11.26
N ASP A 97 -7.92 13.35 -10.97
CA ASP A 97 -8.09 11.96 -10.56
C ASP A 97 -7.86 11.77 -9.07
N LYS A 98 -8.60 10.83 -8.47
CA LYS A 98 -8.43 10.46 -7.06
C LYS A 98 -7.59 9.20 -6.95
N GLY A 99 -6.36 9.35 -6.46
CA GLY A 99 -5.50 8.21 -6.14
C GLY A 99 -5.83 7.57 -4.79
N GLN A 100 -5.77 6.23 -4.71
CA GLN A 100 -5.91 5.48 -3.45
C GLN A 100 -4.75 4.51 -3.22
N ALA A 101 -4.14 4.61 -2.03
CA ALA A 101 -3.11 3.67 -1.57
C ALA A 101 -3.67 2.76 -0.48
N ILE A 102 -3.60 1.46 -0.69
CA ILE A 102 -3.96 0.41 0.26
C ILE A 102 -2.68 -0.26 0.72
N ILE A 103 -2.49 -0.32 2.04
CA ILE A 103 -1.33 -0.98 2.63
C ILE A 103 -1.83 -2.24 3.36
N VAL A 104 -1.42 -3.40 2.85
CA VAL A 104 -1.75 -4.70 3.45
C VAL A 104 -0.61 -5.11 4.37
N MET A 105 -0.93 -5.27 5.65
CA MET A 105 0.06 -5.52 6.69
C MET A 105 -0.24 -6.82 7.43
N PRO A 106 0.76 -7.70 7.59
CA PRO A 106 0.62 -8.83 8.48
C PRO A 106 0.35 -8.39 9.91
N THR A 107 -0.51 -9.12 10.63
CA THR A 107 -0.87 -8.76 12.01
C THR A 107 0.36 -8.70 12.91
N LYS A 108 1.33 -9.59 12.66
CA LYS A 108 2.61 -9.62 13.37
C LYS A 108 3.37 -8.30 13.29
N VAL A 109 3.33 -7.61 12.14
CA VAL A 109 4.00 -6.31 11.94
C VAL A 109 3.30 -5.22 12.74
N VAL A 110 1.97 -5.23 12.77
CA VAL A 110 1.18 -4.30 13.60
C VAL A 110 1.49 -4.51 15.09
N THR A 111 1.51 -5.76 15.56
CA THR A 111 1.87 -6.09 16.95
C THR A 111 3.29 -5.64 17.32
N GLN A 112 4.25 -5.77 16.39
CA GLN A 112 5.60 -5.27 16.60
C GLN A 112 5.63 -3.74 16.73
N ALA A 113 4.91 -3.03 15.88
CA ALA A 113 4.77 -1.58 15.96
C ALA A 113 4.14 -1.13 17.30
N GLU A 114 3.10 -1.84 17.78
CA GLU A 114 2.50 -1.57 19.08
C GLU A 114 3.47 -1.78 20.24
N LYS A 115 4.25 -2.86 20.20
CA LYS A 115 5.27 -3.16 21.21
C LYS A 115 6.34 -2.06 21.23
N PHE A 116 6.85 -1.68 20.06
CA PHE A 116 7.82 -0.60 19.94
C PHE A 116 7.33 0.72 20.55
N LEU A 117 6.08 1.11 20.26
CA LEU A 117 5.48 2.32 20.86
C LEU A 117 5.29 2.22 22.39
N LYS A 118 5.05 1.02 22.93
CA LYS A 118 4.98 0.81 24.39
C LYS A 118 6.35 0.96 25.03
N GLU A 119 7.38 0.37 24.43
CA GLU A 119 8.76 0.43 24.95
C GLU A 119 9.33 1.85 24.91
N LEU A 120 8.97 2.65 23.89
CA LEU A 120 9.32 4.08 23.82
C LEU A 120 8.72 4.86 25.01
N LYS A 121 7.46 4.59 25.36
CA LYS A 121 6.78 5.26 26.48
C LYS A 121 7.38 4.90 27.84
N THR A 122 7.87 3.67 28.01
CA THR A 122 8.49 3.23 29.25
C THR A 122 9.97 3.62 29.36
N GLY A 123 10.53 4.34 28.38
CA GLY A 123 11.95 4.67 28.33
C GLY A 123 12.87 3.47 28.18
N ALA A 124 12.33 2.30 27.79
CA ALA A 124 13.08 1.05 27.65
C ALA A 124 13.86 0.99 26.32
N VAL A 125 13.50 1.85 25.37
CA VAL A 125 14.26 2.05 24.14
C VAL A 125 15.22 3.22 24.37
N ASN A 126 16.51 2.91 24.55
CA ASN A 126 17.53 3.91 24.29
C ASN A 126 17.37 4.30 22.81
N GLY A 127 17.09 5.57 22.53
CA GLY A 127 16.88 6.10 21.17
C GLY A 127 18.00 5.71 20.21
N PRO A 128 17.87 5.97 18.89
CA PRO A 128 18.76 5.44 17.87
C PRO A 128 20.21 5.86 18.17
N THR A 129 20.91 5.00 18.91
CA THR A 129 22.31 5.17 19.19
C THR A 129 22.95 4.75 17.89
N VAL A 130 23.54 5.71 17.19
CA VAL A 130 24.48 5.45 16.10
C VAL A 130 25.71 4.79 16.73
N SER A 131 25.55 3.56 17.20
CA SER A 131 26.66 2.74 17.69
C SER A 131 27.39 2.24 16.46
N LYS A 132 28.45 2.98 16.10
CA LYS A 132 29.58 2.42 15.35
C LYS A 132 30.02 1.13 16.06
N LYS A 133 30.14 0.03 15.30
CA LYS A 133 30.42 -1.37 15.70
C LYS A 133 29.11 -2.14 15.95
N THR A 134 28.75 -3.19 15.19
CA THR A 134 29.60 -4.33 14.77
C THR A 134 29.05 -4.94 13.48
N LYS A 135 29.93 -5.17 12.50
CA LYS A 135 29.68 -6.02 11.31
C LYS A 135 29.41 -7.46 11.78
N LYS A 136 28.49 -8.17 11.11
CA LYS A 136 28.06 -9.57 11.32
C LYS A 136 26.84 -9.78 12.25
N ALA A 137 25.69 -9.31 11.80
CA ALA A 137 24.43 -10.04 12.01
C ALA A 137 23.81 -10.26 10.62
N SER A 138 23.36 -11.47 10.37
CA SER A 138 22.94 -11.95 9.04
C SER A 138 21.94 -11.00 8.38
N LYS A 139 22.13 -10.75 7.08
CA LYS A 139 21.25 -9.91 6.22
C LYS A 139 19.77 -10.33 6.23
N LYS A 140 19.43 -11.46 6.83
CA LYS A 140 18.09 -12.06 6.82
C LYS A 140 17.18 -11.57 7.96
N ALA A 141 17.71 -10.95 9.01
CA ALA A 141 16.94 -10.54 10.21
C ALA A 141 16.59 -9.04 10.28
N LYS A 142 17.07 -8.21 9.35
CA LYS A 142 16.87 -6.74 9.41
C LYS A 142 15.64 -6.21 8.68
N LEU A 143 14.92 -7.05 7.93
CA LEU A 143 13.87 -6.55 7.03
C LEU A 143 12.54 -6.24 7.71
N ASN A 144 12.32 -6.67 8.96
CA ASN A 144 10.99 -6.60 9.59
C ASN A 144 10.97 -5.93 10.98
N THR A 145 12.07 -5.34 11.45
CA THR A 145 12.04 -4.66 12.77
C THR A 145 11.57 -3.23 12.60
N ILE A 146 10.33 -2.94 12.99
CA ILE A 146 9.82 -1.57 13.05
C ILE A 146 10.58 -0.81 14.14
N ASN A 147 11.34 0.20 13.74
CA ASN A 147 12.13 1.06 14.61
C ASN A 147 11.95 2.56 14.33
N ASP A 148 11.03 2.92 13.43
CA ASP A 148 10.61 4.29 13.15
C ASP A 148 9.31 4.56 13.91
N GLU A 149 9.34 5.49 14.86
CA GLU A 149 8.20 5.86 15.72
C GLU A 149 7.00 6.33 14.89
N ARG A 150 7.26 7.15 13.88
CA ARG A 150 6.19 7.74 13.06
C ARG A 150 5.56 6.68 12.16
N LEU A 151 6.38 5.78 11.61
CA LEU A 151 5.87 4.60 10.92
C LEU A 151 5.04 3.74 11.88
N ALA A 152 5.50 3.47 13.09
CA ALA A 152 4.75 2.67 14.06
C ALA A 152 3.39 3.31 14.42
N HIS A 153 3.34 4.63 14.58
CA HIS A 153 2.07 5.36 14.77
C HIS A 153 1.12 5.21 13.57
N LEU A 154 1.64 5.24 12.34
CA LEU A 154 0.87 4.98 11.14
C LEU A 154 0.30 3.54 11.14
N LEU A 155 1.16 2.54 11.36
CA LEU A 155 0.79 1.12 11.31
C LEU A 155 -0.25 0.74 12.38
N THR A 156 -0.18 1.39 13.53
CA THR A 156 -1.11 1.13 14.64
C THR A 156 -2.41 1.95 14.55
N LYS A 157 -2.60 2.72 13.46
CA LYS A 157 -3.80 3.53 13.20
C LYS A 157 -4.20 4.41 14.39
N LYS A 158 -3.23 4.94 15.12
CA LYS A 158 -3.47 5.79 16.30
C LYS A 158 -3.68 7.26 15.96
N HIS A 159 -3.22 7.68 14.78
CA HIS A 159 -3.31 9.06 14.31
C HIS A 159 -3.79 9.11 12.87
N CYS A 160 -4.41 10.22 12.49
CA CYS A 160 -4.69 10.56 11.11
C CYS A 160 -3.39 10.51 10.30
N LEU A 161 -3.37 9.79 9.18
CA LEU A 161 -2.18 9.69 8.32
C LEU A 161 -1.79 11.05 7.74
N THR A 162 -2.75 11.85 7.28
CA THR A 162 -2.49 13.19 6.75
C THR A 162 -1.88 14.10 7.82
N ALA A 163 -2.42 14.07 9.04
CA ALA A 163 -1.87 14.82 10.17
C ALA A 163 -0.45 14.37 10.51
N ALA A 164 -0.22 13.06 10.63
CA ALA A 164 1.10 12.50 10.93
C ALA A 164 2.13 12.86 9.85
N HIS A 165 1.71 12.88 8.59
CA HIS A 165 2.52 13.32 7.45
C HIS A 165 2.92 14.79 7.56
N ASN A 166 1.96 15.67 7.81
CA ASN A 166 2.19 17.10 7.92
C ASN A 166 3.03 17.47 9.16
N ILE A 167 2.77 16.83 10.30
CA ILE A 167 3.61 16.95 11.51
C ILE A 167 5.04 16.52 11.20
N LYS A 168 5.22 15.46 10.42
CA LYS A 168 6.54 14.93 10.09
C LYS A 168 7.39 15.92 9.31
N TYR A 169 6.82 16.54 8.28
CA TYR A 169 7.55 17.42 7.37
C TYR A 169 7.40 18.90 7.68
N GLY A 170 6.59 19.27 8.69
CA GLY A 170 6.37 20.66 9.07
C GLY A 170 5.57 21.43 8.02
N ASN A 171 4.61 20.77 7.35
CA ASN A 171 3.83 21.40 6.29
C ASN A 171 2.89 22.48 6.87
N PRO A 172 2.97 23.75 6.43
CA PRO A 172 2.11 24.81 6.92
C PRO A 172 0.70 24.80 6.29
N PRO A 173 -0.30 25.45 6.91
CA PRO A 173 -0.27 26.02 8.26
C PRO A 173 -0.43 24.92 9.33
N LEU A 174 0.43 24.91 10.35
CA LEU A 174 0.49 23.81 11.33
C LEU A 174 -0.80 23.67 12.14
N GLU A 175 -1.52 24.77 12.35
CA GLU A 175 -2.78 24.79 13.08
C GLU A 175 -3.86 23.94 12.37
N GLU A 176 -3.83 23.90 11.03
CA GLU A 176 -4.79 23.15 10.23
C GLU A 176 -4.23 21.78 9.83
N THR A 177 -2.97 21.73 9.43
CA THR A 177 -2.36 20.53 8.83
C THR A 177 -2.09 19.43 9.86
N THR A 178 -2.06 19.75 11.15
CA THR A 178 -1.97 18.79 12.26
C THR A 178 -3.32 18.21 12.67
N SER A 179 -4.42 18.77 12.18
CA SER A 179 -5.77 18.28 12.44
C SER A 179 -6.08 17.00 11.66
N ASN A 180 -7.03 16.20 12.14
CA ASN A 180 -7.47 15.01 11.42
C ASN A 180 -8.20 15.38 10.11
N CYS A 181 -8.37 14.42 9.18
CA CYS A 181 -8.98 14.70 7.87
C CYS A 181 -10.36 15.37 7.95
N HIS A 182 -11.13 15.05 8.99
CA HIS A 182 -12.47 15.59 9.19
C HIS A 182 -12.44 17.07 9.57
N ILE A 183 -11.65 17.43 10.60
CA ILE A 183 -11.48 18.81 11.05
C ILE A 183 -10.85 19.66 9.94
N ALA A 184 -9.85 19.11 9.25
CA ALA A 184 -9.19 19.76 8.11
C ALA A 184 -10.06 19.81 6.84
N LYS A 185 -11.31 19.31 6.89
CA LYS A 185 -12.26 19.27 5.75
C LYS A 185 -11.63 18.70 4.47
N CYS A 186 -10.76 17.71 4.61
CA CYS A 186 -10.13 17.07 3.46
C CYS A 186 -11.22 16.45 2.57
N GLN A 187 -11.08 16.60 1.24
CA GLN A 187 -12.00 15.96 0.29
C GLN A 187 -11.93 14.43 0.37
N THR A 188 -10.77 13.90 0.74
CA THR A 188 -10.49 12.47 0.86
C THR A 188 -9.97 12.18 2.26
N TYR A 189 -10.55 11.16 2.90
CA TYR A 189 -10.19 10.80 4.27
C TYR A 189 -9.14 9.68 4.24
N CYS A 190 -8.18 9.74 5.16
CA CYS A 190 -7.29 8.60 5.36
C CYS A 190 -8.07 7.40 5.93
N GLY A 191 -7.49 6.20 5.87
CA GLY A 191 -8.17 4.98 6.33
C GLY A 191 -8.72 5.05 7.76
N LEU A 192 -7.98 5.66 8.70
CA LEU A 192 -8.47 5.84 10.08
C LEU A 192 -9.66 6.80 10.15
N CYS A 193 -9.55 7.98 9.54
CA CYS A 193 -10.62 8.97 9.56
C CYS A 193 -11.87 8.47 8.83
N THR A 194 -11.70 7.66 7.78
CA THR A 194 -12.81 7.02 7.06
C THR A 194 -13.60 6.10 7.99
N ILE A 195 -12.91 5.28 8.80
CA ILE A 195 -13.55 4.42 9.80
C ILE A 195 -14.25 5.24 10.88
N GLN A 196 -13.61 6.31 11.37
CA GLN A 196 -14.11 7.09 12.50
C GLN A 196 -15.28 8.03 12.14
N HIS A 197 -15.31 8.55 10.92
CA HIS A 197 -16.18 9.68 10.54
C HIS A 197 -17.00 9.45 9.26
N ASN A 198 -16.74 8.36 8.52
CA ASN A 198 -17.44 8.04 7.28
C ASN A 198 -17.83 6.55 7.21
N TRP A 199 -18.32 6.00 8.34
CA TRP A 199 -18.71 4.60 8.48
C TRP A 199 -19.87 4.19 7.56
N GLU A 200 -20.73 5.14 7.17
CA GLU A 200 -21.86 4.89 6.25
C GLU A 200 -21.40 4.50 4.84
N THR A 201 -20.27 5.04 4.37
CA THR A 201 -19.66 4.63 3.09
C THR A 201 -19.07 3.23 3.18
N ILE A 202 -18.45 2.89 4.32
CA ILE A 202 -17.86 1.56 4.56
C ILE A 202 -18.96 0.49 4.62
N LEU A 203 -20.10 0.76 5.27
CA LEU A 203 -21.20 -0.21 5.37
C LEU A 203 -21.80 -0.59 4.02
N ARG A 204 -21.85 0.33 3.06
CA ARG A 204 -22.34 0.01 1.70
C ARG A 204 -21.38 -0.89 0.94
N GLN A 205 -20.07 -0.82 1.20
CA GLN A 205 -19.06 -1.67 0.57
C GLN A 205 -18.85 -3.01 1.31
N THR A 206 -19.06 -3.04 2.63
CA THR A 206 -18.78 -4.24 3.46
C THR A 206 -19.98 -5.17 3.68
N GLN A 207 -21.18 -4.82 3.21
CA GLN A 207 -22.39 -5.65 3.37
C GLN A 207 -22.38 -7.00 2.61
N THR A 208 -21.35 -7.31 1.84
CA THR A 208 -21.17 -8.64 1.19
C THR A 208 -20.16 -9.57 1.88
N MET A 209 -19.46 -9.16 2.94
CA MET A 209 -18.44 -10.00 3.56
C MET A 209 -18.89 -10.59 4.90
N GLN A 210 -19.68 -11.68 4.84
CA GLN A 210 -19.95 -12.51 6.00
C GLN A 210 -18.70 -13.29 6.45
N LYS A 211 -18.46 -13.23 7.75
CA LYS A 211 -17.36 -13.82 8.53
C LYS A 211 -17.11 -15.30 8.21
N LYS A 212 -15.84 -15.63 7.94
CA LYS A 212 -15.23 -16.87 8.44
C LYS A 212 -13.93 -16.57 9.17
N LYS A 213 -13.90 -17.04 10.41
CA LYS A 213 -12.80 -16.95 11.37
C LYS A 213 -11.98 -18.23 11.17
N ASP A 214 -10.68 -18.11 10.91
CA ASP A 214 -9.66 -19.13 11.26
C ASP A 214 -8.23 -18.63 11.00
N ASN A 215 -7.26 -19.31 11.65
CA ASN A 215 -5.91 -18.85 12.02
C ASN A 215 -4.96 -18.40 10.89
N LEU A 216 -4.08 -17.47 11.26
CA LEU A 216 -3.12 -16.75 10.41
C LEU A 216 -2.07 -17.63 9.69
N ASP A 217 -1.45 -17.00 8.68
CA ASP A 217 -0.56 -17.47 7.59
C ASP A 217 -1.30 -17.84 6.29
N LYS A 218 -2.42 -18.60 6.35
CA LYS A 218 -3.35 -18.74 5.21
C LYS A 218 -4.40 -17.63 5.15
N HIS A 219 -4.76 -17.06 6.30
CA HIS A 219 -5.81 -16.05 6.41
C HIS A 219 -5.41 -14.69 5.82
N GLU A 220 -4.14 -14.29 5.91
CA GLU A 220 -3.65 -13.03 5.31
C GLU A 220 -3.71 -13.11 3.78
N TRP A 221 -3.41 -14.30 3.24
CA TRP A 221 -3.58 -14.62 1.83
C TRP A 221 -5.06 -14.61 1.41
N GLN A 222 -5.97 -15.17 2.24
CA GLN A 222 -7.41 -15.12 1.95
C GLN A 222 -8.01 -13.71 2.05
N ILE A 223 -7.58 -12.90 3.01
CA ILE A 223 -7.99 -11.49 3.10
C ILE A 223 -7.48 -10.74 1.88
N MET A 224 -6.22 -10.96 1.48
CA MET A 224 -5.68 -10.40 0.24
C MET A 224 -6.53 -10.81 -0.96
N MET A 225 -6.85 -12.09 -1.11
CA MET A 225 -7.73 -12.58 -2.17
C MET A 225 -9.07 -11.87 -2.14
N LEU A 226 -9.69 -11.71 -0.96
CA LEU A 226 -10.97 -11.02 -0.84
C LEU A 226 -10.89 -9.54 -1.22
N TRP A 227 -9.83 -8.83 -0.83
CA TRP A 227 -9.61 -7.44 -1.23
C TRP A 227 -9.29 -7.31 -2.71
N MET A 228 -8.49 -8.21 -3.26
CA MET A 228 -8.19 -8.25 -4.69
C MET A 228 -9.40 -8.69 -5.52
N LEU A 229 -10.31 -9.50 -4.96
CA LEU A 229 -11.60 -9.86 -5.56
C LEU A 229 -12.62 -8.72 -5.49
N ASP A 230 -12.60 -7.91 -4.42
CA ASP A 230 -13.41 -6.69 -4.31
C ASP A 230 -12.90 -5.61 -5.26
N PHE A 231 -11.57 -5.43 -5.32
CA PHE A 231 -10.88 -4.65 -6.35
C PHE A 231 -11.21 -5.18 -7.75
N HIS A 232 -11.29 -6.51 -7.92
CA HIS A 232 -11.69 -7.15 -9.16
C HIS A 232 -13.14 -6.78 -9.55
N GLN A 233 -14.07 -6.82 -8.60
CA GLN A 233 -15.46 -6.43 -8.86
C GLN A 233 -15.60 -4.94 -9.18
N CYS A 234 -14.78 -4.08 -8.58
CA CYS A 234 -14.80 -2.63 -8.82
C CYS A 234 -14.18 -2.23 -10.18
N ILE A 235 -13.10 -2.89 -10.60
CA ILE A 235 -12.35 -2.49 -11.80
C ILE A 235 -12.82 -3.23 -13.05
N TRP A 236 -13.06 -4.53 -12.97
CA TRP A 236 -13.18 -5.38 -14.16
C TRP A 236 -14.60 -5.43 -14.71
N ARG A 237 -15.61 -5.30 -13.84
CA ARG A 237 -17.00 -5.17 -14.30
C ARG A 237 -17.25 -3.87 -15.04
N ALA A 238 -16.52 -2.80 -14.74
CA ALA A 238 -16.62 -1.53 -15.47
C ALA A 238 -15.92 -1.62 -16.84
N ALA A 239 -14.76 -2.30 -16.92
CA ALA A 239 -13.97 -2.43 -18.15
C ALA A 239 -14.62 -3.36 -19.20
N ILE A 240 -15.29 -4.44 -18.78
CA ILE A 240 -15.95 -5.39 -19.70
C ILE A 240 -17.25 -4.81 -20.31
N THR A 241 -17.83 -3.77 -19.70
CA THR A 241 -19.06 -3.12 -20.19
C THR A 241 -18.82 -1.88 -21.05
N ALA A 242 -17.58 -1.43 -21.25
CA ALA A 242 -17.29 -0.32 -22.15
C ALA A 242 -17.45 -0.80 -23.60
N PRO A 243 -18.39 -0.25 -24.38
CA PRO A 243 -18.51 -0.61 -25.80
C PRO A 243 -17.26 -0.13 -26.56
N ASN A 244 -16.78 -0.96 -27.48
CA ASN A 244 -15.72 -0.63 -28.44
C ASN A 244 -16.04 0.62 -29.26
#